data_AF-A0A9W9KK26-F1
#
_entry.id   AF-A0A9W9KK26-F1
#
_cell.length_a   1.000
_cell.length_b   1.000
_cell.length_c   1.000
_cell.angle_alpha   90.00
_cell.angle_beta   90.00
_cell.angle_gamma   90.00
#
_symmetry.space_group_name_H-M   'P 1'
#
loop_
_entity.id
_entity.type
_entity.pdbx_description
1 polymer ?
#
loop_
_entity_poly.entity_id
_entity_poly.type
_entity_poly.pdbx_seq_one_letter_code
_entity_poly.pdbx_strand_id
1 'polypeptide(L)'
;MKVSTLLSYLTSSGLALAATVKRPSACVDADTNQLLITGQYCGAGETATFAGSATALSNQQCFTQSGNPVQGVPKKKSGMVDIDATISPTDTGCVPICILSDAVSATLQCTGNQEARIVGPVSFVDVSITGSNLPKPITFKSVTKICTSSDLACTTTT
;
A
#
# COMPACT_ATOMS: atom_id res chain seq x y z
N MET A 1 39.18 -48.73 9.79
CA MET A 1 38.81 -47.29 9.79
C MET A 1 38.49 -46.86 8.38
N LYS A 2 37.23 -46.48 8.11
CA LYS A 2 36.79 -45.48 7.12
C LYS A 2 35.26 -45.51 7.06
N VAL A 3 34.65 -44.88 8.06
CA VAL A 3 33.29 -44.35 7.98
C VAL A 3 33.48 -42.83 7.98
N SER A 4 32.74 -42.14 7.12
CA SER A 4 32.64 -40.67 6.97
C SER A 4 33.14 -40.16 5.64
N THR A 5 32.27 -40.21 4.63
CA THR A 5 32.08 -39.09 3.67
C THR A 5 30.86 -39.39 2.81
N LEU A 6 29.67 -39.41 3.40
CA LEU A 6 28.43 -39.37 2.64
C LEU A 6 27.26 -38.73 3.41
N LEU A 7 27.56 -37.76 4.28
CA LEU A 7 26.53 -37.03 5.05
C LEU A 7 26.76 -35.51 5.05
N SER A 8 27.43 -34.98 4.03
CA SER A 8 27.72 -33.54 3.89
C SER A 8 27.24 -32.94 2.57
N TYR A 9 26.45 -33.67 1.77
CA TYR A 9 25.91 -33.20 0.48
C TYR A 9 24.42 -32.82 0.50
N LEU A 10 23.81 -32.68 1.68
CA LEU A 10 22.39 -32.30 1.81
C LEU A 10 22.14 -30.89 2.38
N THR A 11 23.18 -30.06 2.57
CA THR A 11 23.00 -28.67 3.05
C THR A 11 23.29 -27.60 2.01
N SER A 12 23.67 -27.94 0.78
CA SER A 12 23.97 -26.93 -0.26
C SER A 12 22.87 -26.71 -1.30
N SER A 13 21.79 -27.50 -1.28
CA SER A 13 20.55 -27.11 -1.95
C SER A 13 19.68 -26.35 -0.97
N GLY A 14 20.18 -25.19 -0.52
CA GLY A 14 19.34 -24.18 0.09
C GLY A 14 18.28 -23.80 -0.94
N LEU A 15 17.12 -24.47 -0.89
CA LEU A 15 15.89 -23.93 -1.44
C LEU A 15 15.65 -22.64 -0.67
N ALA A 16 16.27 -21.55 -1.13
CA ALA A 16 15.82 -20.21 -0.79
C ALA A 16 14.36 -20.20 -1.23
N LEU A 17 13.45 -20.37 -0.28
CA LEU A 17 12.02 -20.24 -0.51
C LEU A 17 11.85 -18.87 -1.16
N ALA A 18 11.46 -18.87 -2.44
CA ALA A 18 11.24 -17.65 -3.19
C ALA A 18 10.33 -16.76 -2.34
N ALA A 19 10.77 -15.53 -2.11
CA ALA A 19 10.01 -14.63 -1.27
C ALA A 19 8.60 -14.43 -1.83
N THR A 20 7.62 -14.33 -0.95
CA THR A 20 6.22 -14.26 -1.34
C THR A 20 5.45 -13.35 -0.38
N VAL A 21 4.37 -12.75 -0.88
CA VAL A 21 3.42 -12.04 -0.03
C VAL A 21 2.14 -12.88 0.07
N LYS A 22 1.82 -13.26 1.30
CA LYS A 22 0.62 -14.03 1.62
C LYS A 22 -0.48 -13.09 2.07
N ARG A 23 -1.70 -13.42 1.62
CA ARG A 23 -2.95 -12.74 1.99
C ARG A 23 -2.88 -11.20 1.84
N PRO A 24 -2.44 -10.68 0.68
CA PRO A 24 -2.46 -9.26 0.45
C PRO A 24 -3.92 -8.76 0.51
N SER A 25 -4.12 -7.65 1.23
CA SER A 25 -5.39 -6.95 1.36
C SER A 25 -5.14 -5.46 1.21
N ALA A 26 -6.16 -4.72 0.78
CA ALA A 26 -6.09 -3.28 0.63
C ALA A 26 -7.40 -2.61 1.08
N CYS A 27 -7.29 -1.44 1.67
CA CYS A 27 -8.42 -0.61 2.07
C CYS A 27 -8.05 0.87 2.03
N VAL A 28 -9.07 1.73 2.09
CA VAL A 28 -8.93 3.19 2.14
C VAL A 28 -9.09 3.66 3.57
N ASP A 29 -8.07 4.35 4.09
CA ASP A 29 -8.21 5.09 5.33
C ASP A 29 -9.07 6.34 5.05
N ALA A 30 -10.24 6.40 5.68
CA ALA A 30 -11.21 7.47 5.48
C ALA A 30 -10.79 8.80 6.12
N ASP A 31 -9.92 8.75 7.13
CA ASP A 31 -9.49 9.95 7.86
C ASP A 31 -8.34 10.65 7.12
N THR A 32 -7.45 9.87 6.51
CA THR A 32 -6.24 10.37 5.84
C THR A 32 -6.32 10.34 4.31
N ASN A 33 -7.34 9.69 3.73
CA ASN A 33 -7.47 9.42 2.30
C ASN A 33 -6.25 8.68 1.72
N GLN A 34 -5.63 7.81 2.51
CA GLN A 34 -4.50 6.97 2.10
C GLN A 34 -4.97 5.57 1.72
N LEU A 35 -4.24 4.93 0.82
CA LEU A 35 -4.36 3.51 0.54
C LEU A 35 -3.51 2.75 1.56
N LEU A 36 -4.14 1.89 2.36
CA LEU A 36 -3.45 0.95 3.25
C LEU A 36 -3.41 -0.43 2.60
N ILE A 37 -2.23 -1.03 2.53
CA ILE A 37 -2.00 -2.36 2.01
C ILE A 37 -1.40 -3.22 3.12
N THR A 38 -2.03 -4.35 3.39
CA THR A 38 -1.65 -5.28 4.45
C THR A 38 -1.41 -6.68 3.91
N GLY A 39 -0.71 -7.51 4.69
CA GLY A 39 -0.42 -8.90 4.33
C GLY A 39 0.73 -9.46 5.15
N GLN A 40 1.38 -10.51 4.64
CA GLN A 40 2.57 -11.10 5.25
C GLN A 40 3.65 -11.32 4.20
N TYR A 41 4.82 -10.71 4.38
CA TYR A 41 6.00 -10.97 3.58
C TYR A 41 6.76 -12.15 4.17
N CYS A 42 6.90 -13.22 3.38
CA CYS A 42 7.65 -14.41 3.75
C CYS A 42 8.90 -14.47 2.87
N GLY A 43 10.07 -14.19 3.44
CA GLY A 43 11.35 -14.19 2.76
C GLY A 43 12.47 -14.46 3.77
N ALA A 44 13.54 -15.11 3.35
CA ALA A 44 14.64 -15.47 4.25
C ALA A 44 15.68 -14.34 4.31
N GLY A 45 15.75 -13.63 5.45
CA GLY A 45 16.92 -12.85 5.87
C GLY A 45 17.32 -11.63 5.05
N GLU A 46 16.61 -11.29 3.98
CA GLU A 46 16.90 -10.12 3.15
C GLU A 46 15.85 -9.03 3.32
N THR A 47 16.33 -7.78 3.39
CA THR A 47 15.47 -6.60 3.35
C THR A 47 14.78 -6.51 1.99
N ALA A 48 13.46 -6.36 2.01
CA ALA A 48 12.65 -6.16 0.82
C ALA A 48 12.24 -4.69 0.72
N THR A 49 12.55 -4.06 -0.41
CA THR A 49 12.01 -2.75 -0.76
C THR A 49 10.84 -2.95 -1.70
N PHE A 50 9.73 -2.31 -1.37
CA PHE A 50 8.51 -2.27 -2.15
C PHE A 50 8.35 -0.88 -2.74
N ALA A 51 8.01 -0.84 -4.03
CA ALA A 51 7.71 0.38 -4.76
C ALA A 51 6.53 0.12 -5.68
N GLY A 52 5.63 1.09 -5.80
CA GLY A 52 4.42 0.94 -6.55
C GLY A 52 3.68 2.24 -6.76
N SER A 53 2.57 2.15 -7.46
CA SER A 53 1.69 3.28 -7.65
C SER A 53 0.24 2.83 -7.75
N ALA A 54 -0.66 3.79 -7.58
CA ALA A 54 -2.08 3.63 -7.82
C ALA A 54 -2.65 4.91 -8.42
N THR A 55 -3.78 4.79 -9.13
CA THR A 55 -4.57 5.97 -9.51
C THR A 55 -5.66 6.19 -8.47
N ALA A 56 -5.54 7.27 -7.71
CA ALA A 56 -6.59 7.73 -6.81
C ALA A 56 -7.69 8.45 -7.60
N LEU A 57 -8.95 8.14 -7.29
CA LEU A 57 -10.15 8.78 -7.82
C LEU A 57 -10.93 9.39 -6.65
N SER A 58 -11.24 10.67 -6.75
CA SER A 58 -11.98 11.42 -5.73
C SER A 58 -13.00 12.37 -6.37
N ASN A 59 -14.07 12.69 -5.65
CA ASN A 59 -14.90 13.84 -5.99
C ASN A 59 -14.39 15.03 -5.18
N GLN A 60 -14.31 16.19 -5.83
CA GLN A 60 -13.80 17.41 -5.21
C GLN A 60 -14.74 18.58 -5.50
N GLN A 61 -14.86 19.48 -4.53
CA GLN A 61 -15.71 20.67 -4.64
C GLN A 61 -15.01 21.89 -4.04
N CYS A 62 -15.27 23.05 -4.63
CA CYS A 62 -14.80 24.32 -4.10
C CYS A 62 -15.72 24.80 -2.98
N PHE A 63 -15.13 25.33 -1.92
CA PHE A 63 -15.81 25.93 -0.79
C PHE A 63 -15.34 27.37 -0.61
N THR A 64 -16.22 28.25 -0.14
CA THR A 64 -15.80 29.57 0.34
C THR A 64 -14.93 29.41 1.60
N GLN A 65 -14.14 30.43 1.96
CA GLN A 65 -13.42 30.46 3.24
C GLN A 65 -14.32 30.26 4.48
N SER A 66 -15.60 30.63 4.38
CA SER A 66 -16.60 30.37 5.43
C SER A 66 -17.12 28.93 5.45
N GLY A 67 -16.62 28.05 4.58
CA GLY A 67 -16.99 26.63 4.51
C GLY A 67 -18.27 26.32 3.73
N ASN A 68 -18.84 27.28 2.99
CA ASN A 68 -20.04 27.02 2.19
C ASN A 68 -19.67 26.43 0.83
N PRO A 69 -20.37 25.38 0.36
CA PRO A 69 -20.12 24.82 -0.97
C PRO A 69 -20.44 25.86 -2.05
N VAL A 70 -19.52 26.02 -2.99
CA VAL A 70 -19.76 26.82 -4.20
C VAL A 70 -20.73 26.04 -5.08
N GLN A 71 -21.75 26.72 -5.61
CA GLN A 71 -22.80 26.09 -6.41
C GLN A 71 -22.23 25.25 -7.56
N GLY A 72 -22.72 24.02 -7.67
CA GLY A 72 -22.28 23.04 -8.66
C GLY A 72 -22.22 21.63 -8.09
N VAL A 73 -22.19 20.65 -8.99
CA VAL A 73 -21.97 19.24 -8.62
C VAL A 73 -20.47 19.03 -8.37
N PRO A 74 -20.07 18.25 -7.35
CA PRO A 74 -18.69 17.82 -7.18
C PRO A 74 -18.08 17.28 -8.47
N LYS A 75 -16.83 17.63 -8.74
CA LYS A 75 -16.10 17.22 -9.94
C LYS A 75 -15.22 16.03 -9.63
N LYS A 76 -15.27 15.01 -10.49
CA LYS A 76 -14.33 13.88 -10.43
C LYS A 76 -12.92 14.36 -10.75
N LYS A 77 -11.96 13.91 -9.95
CA LYS A 77 -10.54 14.13 -10.12
C LYS A 77 -9.79 12.82 -9.94
N SER A 78 -8.70 12.70 -10.68
CA SER A 78 -7.78 11.58 -10.61
C SER A 78 -6.37 12.08 -10.42
N GLY A 79 -5.56 11.31 -9.69
CA GLY A 79 -4.14 11.57 -9.50
C GLY A 79 -3.40 10.27 -9.26
N MET A 80 -2.13 10.21 -9.68
CA MET A 80 -1.25 9.12 -9.30
C MET A 80 -0.81 9.34 -7.85
N VAL A 81 -0.78 8.25 -7.08
CA VAL A 81 -0.15 8.22 -5.75
C VAL A 81 0.95 7.18 -5.77
N ASP A 82 2.05 7.52 -5.12
CA ASP A 82 3.18 6.63 -4.96
C ASP A 82 3.02 5.79 -3.69
N ILE A 83 3.63 4.61 -3.71
CA ILE A 83 3.58 3.62 -2.65
C ILE A 83 4.99 3.09 -2.46
N ASP A 84 5.61 3.42 -1.34
CA ASP A 84 6.94 2.93 -1.00
C ASP A 84 6.98 2.35 0.41
N ALA A 85 7.69 1.23 0.57
CA ALA A 85 7.96 0.65 1.88
C ALA A 85 9.26 -0.14 1.88
N THR A 86 9.91 -0.19 3.04
CA THR A 86 11.04 -1.07 3.28
C THR A 86 10.70 -1.98 4.45
N ILE A 87 10.89 -3.29 4.26
CA ILE A 87 10.60 -4.32 5.26
C ILE A 87 11.86 -5.14 5.46
N SER A 88 12.38 -5.09 6.68
CA SER A 88 13.58 -5.84 7.08
C SER A 88 13.16 -6.99 7.99
N PRO A 89 12.91 -8.20 7.47
CA PRO A 89 12.66 -9.35 8.32
C PRO A 89 13.90 -9.64 9.18
N THR A 90 13.71 -9.76 10.49
CA THR A 90 14.81 -10.02 11.45
C THR A 90 15.23 -11.49 11.48
N ASP A 91 14.37 -12.40 11.00
CA ASP A 91 14.57 -13.86 11.05
C ASP A 91 14.04 -14.54 9.78
N THR A 92 14.35 -15.85 9.63
CA THR A 92 13.68 -16.71 8.66
C THR A 92 12.20 -16.87 9.05
N GLY A 93 11.28 -16.30 8.28
CA GLY A 93 9.86 -16.40 8.58
C GLY A 93 8.97 -15.50 7.73
N CYS A 94 7.73 -15.34 8.17
CA CYS A 94 6.80 -14.37 7.61
C CYS A 94 6.63 -13.20 8.58
N VAL A 95 6.84 -11.99 8.08
CA VAL A 95 6.60 -10.74 8.83
C VAL A 95 5.36 -10.03 8.30
N PRO A 96 4.56 -9.38 9.16
CA PRO A 96 3.45 -8.57 8.69
C PRO A 96 3.94 -7.41 7.80
N ILE A 97 3.16 -7.04 6.80
CA ILE A 97 3.39 -5.83 6.00
C ILE A 97 2.25 -4.85 6.25
N CYS A 98 2.60 -3.57 6.40
CA CYS A 98 1.67 -2.46 6.50
C CYS A 98 2.27 -1.33 5.66
N ILE A 99 1.69 -1.06 4.50
CA ILE A 99 2.20 -0.09 3.53
C ILE A 99 1.13 0.97 3.33
N LEU A 100 1.49 2.23 3.53
CA LEU A 100 0.62 3.37 3.26
C LEU A 100 1.10 4.09 2.00
N SER A 101 0.16 4.48 1.13
CA SER A 101 0.45 5.43 0.06
C SER A 101 0.60 6.84 0.62
N ASP A 102 1.05 7.76 -0.22
CA ASP A 102 0.82 9.19 0.02
C ASP A 102 -0.68 9.52 0.14
N ALA A 103 -0.98 10.57 0.91
CA ALA A 103 -2.33 11.07 1.10
C ALA A 103 -2.85 11.76 -0.17
N VAL A 104 -4.08 11.43 -0.56
CA VAL A 104 -4.72 12.08 -1.71
C VAL A 104 -5.12 13.50 -1.33
N SER A 105 -4.61 14.47 -2.08
CA SER A 105 -4.91 15.89 -1.89
C SER A 105 -5.91 16.42 -2.93
N ALA A 106 -6.65 17.47 -2.58
CA ALA A 106 -7.51 18.16 -3.53
C ALA A 106 -6.67 18.93 -4.57
N THR A 107 -6.95 18.73 -5.85
CA THR A 107 -6.26 19.36 -6.99
C THR A 107 -7.20 20.18 -7.88
N LEU A 108 -8.50 20.21 -7.54
CA LEU A 108 -9.47 21.05 -8.22
C LEU A 108 -9.07 22.52 -8.10
N GLN A 109 -8.95 23.19 -9.24
CA GLN A 109 -8.70 24.62 -9.28
C GLN A 109 -10.01 25.36 -8.93
N CYS A 110 -9.93 26.23 -7.93
CA CYS A 110 -11.01 27.09 -7.48
C CYS A 110 -10.68 28.57 -7.80
N THR A 111 -11.68 29.45 -7.78
CA THR A 111 -11.51 30.86 -8.13
C THR A 111 -11.60 31.76 -6.91
N GLY A 112 -10.89 32.89 -6.91
CA GLY A 112 -10.90 33.84 -5.80
C GLY A 112 -10.44 33.21 -4.48
N ASN A 113 -11.10 33.58 -3.37
CA ASN A 113 -10.79 33.09 -2.02
C ASN A 113 -11.54 31.79 -1.70
N GLN A 114 -11.50 30.82 -2.62
CA GLN A 114 -12.12 29.51 -2.45
C GLN A 114 -11.04 28.44 -2.25
N GLU A 115 -11.41 27.36 -1.59
CA GLU A 115 -10.55 26.20 -1.37
C GLU A 115 -11.18 24.92 -1.91
N ALA A 116 -10.36 24.05 -2.48
CA ALA A 116 -10.80 22.75 -2.93
C ALA A 116 -10.76 21.76 -1.77
N ARG A 117 -11.84 20.98 -1.62
CA ARG A 117 -11.92 19.89 -0.66
C ARG A 117 -12.35 18.62 -1.37
N ILE A 118 -11.83 17.48 -0.90
CA ILE A 118 -12.36 16.16 -1.27
C ILE A 118 -13.71 16.01 -0.58
N VAL A 119 -14.70 15.52 -1.32
CA VAL A 119 -16.06 15.28 -0.83
C VAL A 119 -16.47 13.86 -1.16
N GLY A 120 -16.92 13.12 -0.15
CA GLY A 120 -17.28 11.71 -0.30
C GLY A 120 -16.06 10.78 -0.39
N PRO A 121 -16.28 9.50 -0.75
CA PRO A 121 -15.25 8.48 -0.66
C PRO A 121 -14.19 8.62 -1.75
N VAL A 122 -12.94 8.31 -1.37
CA VAL A 122 -11.83 8.08 -2.29
C VAL A 122 -11.79 6.61 -2.68
N SER A 123 -11.37 6.33 -3.91
CA SER A 123 -11.13 4.97 -4.39
C SER A 123 -9.81 4.92 -5.13
N PHE A 124 -9.15 3.77 -5.10
CA PHE A 124 -7.91 3.55 -5.83
C PHE A 124 -8.13 2.50 -6.91
N VAL A 125 -7.55 2.71 -8.08
CA VAL A 125 -7.59 1.77 -9.20
C VAL A 125 -6.19 1.50 -9.70
N ASP A 126 -6.03 0.37 -10.37
CA ASP A 126 -4.76 -0.05 -10.98
C ASP A 126 -3.59 -0.02 -9.99
N VAL A 127 -3.85 -0.47 -8.74
CA VAL A 127 -2.82 -0.57 -7.70
C VAL A 127 -1.84 -1.65 -8.11
N SER A 128 -0.56 -1.34 -8.18
CA SER A 128 0.50 -2.29 -8.45
C SER A 128 1.72 -2.02 -7.57
N ILE A 129 2.11 -2.99 -6.77
CA ILE A 129 3.33 -2.96 -5.97
C ILE A 129 4.31 -4.00 -6.49
N THR A 130 5.53 -3.57 -6.71
CA THR A 130 6.69 -4.40 -7.04
C THR A 130 7.69 -4.37 -5.90
N GLY A 131 8.68 -5.26 -5.92
CA GLY A 131 9.77 -5.21 -4.96
C GLY A 131 10.96 -6.06 -5.39
N SER A 132 12.13 -5.74 -4.86
CA SER A 132 13.42 -6.35 -5.23
C SER A 132 13.42 -7.88 -5.14
N ASN A 133 12.62 -8.43 -4.23
CA ASN A 133 12.51 -9.86 -3.96
C ASN A 133 11.09 -10.42 -4.17
N LEU A 134 10.22 -9.71 -4.89
CA LEU A 134 8.89 -10.21 -5.23
C LEU A 134 8.91 -10.88 -6.61
N PRO A 135 8.63 -12.20 -6.70
CA PRO A 135 8.57 -12.90 -8.00
C PRO A 135 7.37 -12.46 -8.84
N LYS A 136 6.34 -11.87 -8.21
CA LYS A 136 5.16 -11.30 -8.87
C LYS A 136 4.73 -10.02 -8.15
N PRO A 137 4.26 -9.01 -8.90
CA PRO A 137 3.65 -7.82 -8.30
C PRO A 137 2.39 -8.15 -7.49
N ILE A 138 2.14 -7.38 -6.44
CA ILE A 138 0.84 -7.36 -5.77
C ILE A 138 -0.04 -6.37 -6.52
N THR A 139 -1.19 -6.82 -7.01
CA THR A 139 -2.08 -5.96 -7.81
C THR A 139 -3.50 -5.97 -7.29
N PHE A 140 -4.13 -4.79 -7.21
CA PHE A 140 -5.56 -4.66 -6.96
C PHE A 140 -6.20 -3.82 -8.07
N LYS A 141 -7.22 -4.37 -8.74
CA LYS A 141 -7.91 -3.65 -9.83
C LYS A 141 -8.65 -2.42 -9.31
N SER A 142 -9.29 -2.54 -8.15
CA SER A 142 -10.02 -1.44 -7.51
C SER A 142 -10.09 -1.67 -6.01
N VAL A 143 -9.90 -0.61 -5.24
CA VAL A 143 -9.98 -0.56 -3.78
C VAL A 143 -10.94 0.56 -3.39
N THR A 144 -12.08 0.16 -2.83
CA THR A 144 -13.14 1.07 -2.36
C THR A 144 -13.56 0.77 -0.92
N LYS A 145 -13.11 -0.36 -0.37
CA LYS A 145 -13.40 -0.77 1.00
C LYS A 145 -12.72 0.19 1.97
N ILE A 146 -13.48 0.74 2.91
CA ILE A 146 -12.94 1.55 4.01
C ILE A 146 -12.23 0.64 5.03
N CYS A 147 -11.09 1.08 5.53
CA CYS A 147 -10.34 0.39 6.57
C CYS A 147 -11.15 0.31 7.87
N THR A 148 -11.06 -0.82 8.54
CA THR A 148 -11.57 -0.99 9.91
C THR A 148 -10.50 -0.58 10.92
N SER A 149 -10.88 -0.38 12.18
CA SER A 149 -9.92 -0.13 13.26
C SER A 149 -8.86 -1.23 13.39
N SER A 150 -9.22 -2.49 13.11
CA SER A 150 -8.27 -3.61 13.07
C SER A 150 -7.28 -3.53 11.90
N ASP A 151 -7.68 -2.98 10.76
CA ASP A 151 -6.76 -2.79 9.63
C ASP A 151 -5.72 -1.71 9.99
N LEU A 152 -6.18 -0.61 10.59
CA LEU A 152 -5.34 0.52 11.00
C LEU A 152 -4.39 0.18 12.15
N ALA A 153 -4.69 -0.80 13.00
CA ALA A 153 -3.79 -1.22 14.07
C ALA A 153 -2.40 -1.67 13.54
N CYS A 154 -2.32 -2.13 12.29
CA CYS A 154 -1.09 -2.50 11.59
C CYS A 154 -0.08 -1.32 11.52
N THR A 155 -0.55 -0.06 11.53
CA THR A 155 0.32 1.12 11.38
C THR A 155 0.95 1.60 12.69
N THR A 156 0.57 1.02 13.83
CA THR A 156 0.97 1.51 15.18
C THR A 156 2.11 0.71 15.83
N THR A 157 2.53 -0.40 15.24
CA THR A 157 3.69 -1.19 15.69
C THR A 157 4.95 -0.80 14.92
N THR A 158 5.66 0.23 15.39
CA THR A 158 7.05 0.55 15.04
C THR A 158 7.94 0.39 16.26
#